data_AF-L0AHG8-F1
#
_entry.id   AF-L0AHG8-F1
#
_cell.length_a   1.000
_cell.length_b   1.000
_cell.length_c   1.000
_cell.angle_alpha   90.00
_cell.angle_beta   90.00
_cell.angle_gamma   90.00
#
_symmetry.space_group_name_H-M   'P 1'
#
loop_
_entity.id
_entity.type
_entity.pdbx_description
1 polymer ?
#
loop_
_entity_poly.entity_id
_entity_poly.type
_entity_poly.pdbx_seq_one_letter_code
_entity_poly.pdbx_strand_id
1 'polypeptide(L)'
;MSERAHSSDTPVPDDGPSPLETLEAARNRYEQAQRRIEEEGGEAVEDAADAYRSATDLLESYVDRATGTGRENFRAYVELEGKFATLVENLSDDLEGREAFEDALDAIDKRRLSESDFEKAHAALEPAAQYDELLEEREDARAQLAEARKAAARRLRKIDDELAERERLLELANADLDAPVERLRKPIEAYNEAIREAVIEYRREVSAREVFALLERSQWYPFVGYERPPADLREYVETSSDGEYTIPELLEYADYSRSKLDHYVEDADVLKRRVATQRTFLDNVDAEPLTLEWPPGPAGELRQRIREYRPFVERVGSDETVERLRDVRMLTYDDAYDRLQTAAQAVAQLTPEERERLTDGRVADELEALREERDRLEEALEVDDPV
;
A
#
# COMPACT_ATOMS: atom_id res chain seq x y z
N MET A 1 -9.27 -1.61 19.93
CA MET A 1 -7.84 -1.36 20.23
C MET A 1 -7.02 -1.85 19.04
N SER A 2 -6.99 -1.08 17.96
CA SER A 2 -6.07 -1.28 16.83
C SER A 2 -5.29 0.01 16.71
N GLU A 3 -4.06 -0.02 17.23
CA GLU A 3 -3.08 1.04 17.00
C GLU A 3 -2.74 1.05 15.51
N ARG A 4 -3.38 1.97 14.77
CA ARG A 4 -2.79 2.46 13.52
C ARG A 4 -1.67 3.40 13.93
N ALA A 5 -0.45 2.89 13.90
CA ALA A 5 0.76 3.69 13.95
C ALA A 5 0.81 4.56 12.68
N HIS A 6 0.21 5.76 12.72
CA HIS A 6 0.60 6.82 11.82
C HIS A 6 1.97 7.30 12.27
N SER A 7 2.98 6.76 11.61
CA SER A 7 4.33 7.31 11.62
C SER A 7 4.23 8.77 11.18
N SER A 8 4.50 9.66 12.13
CA SER A 8 4.78 11.06 11.90
C SER A 8 6.12 11.16 11.16
N ASP A 9 6.11 10.82 9.89
CA ASP A 9 7.26 11.01 9.01
C ASP A 9 7.20 12.47 8.54
N THR A 10 7.67 13.37 9.41
CA THR A 10 8.18 14.64 8.92
C THR A 10 9.35 14.25 8.03
N PRO A 11 9.36 14.56 6.72
CA PRO A 11 10.49 14.22 5.88
C PRO A 11 11.70 14.96 6.46
N VAL A 12 12.55 14.21 7.17
CA VAL A 12 13.94 14.63 7.34
C VAL A 12 14.42 14.84 5.91
N PRO A 13 14.99 16.00 5.55
CA PRO A 13 15.57 16.16 4.24
C PRO A 13 16.61 15.05 4.12
N ASP A 14 16.34 14.10 3.24
CA ASP A 14 17.33 13.12 2.84
C ASP A 14 18.45 13.95 2.24
N ASP A 15 19.58 14.07 2.94
CA ASP A 15 20.75 14.88 2.55
C ASP A 15 21.40 14.33 1.25
N GLY A 16 20.80 13.29 0.65
CA GLY A 16 21.13 12.75 -0.66
C GLY A 16 20.45 13.49 -1.82
N PRO A 17 20.96 13.30 -3.04
CA PRO A 17 20.36 13.90 -4.23
C PRO A 17 18.94 13.38 -4.45
N SER A 18 18.04 14.29 -4.80
CA SER A 18 16.67 13.95 -5.18
C SER A 18 16.64 13.03 -6.41
N PRO A 19 15.52 12.31 -6.66
CA PRO A 19 15.36 11.50 -7.86
C PRO A 19 15.53 12.31 -9.16
N LEU A 20 15.12 13.58 -9.15
CA LEU A 20 15.31 14.51 -10.27
C LEU A 20 16.80 14.79 -10.50
N GLU A 21 17.52 15.22 -9.46
CA GLU A 21 18.96 15.51 -9.55
C GLU A 21 19.76 14.26 -9.97
N THR A 22 19.35 13.08 -9.49
CA THR A 22 19.95 11.81 -9.87
C THR A 22 19.74 11.48 -11.34
N LEU A 23 18.53 11.73 -11.87
CA LEU A 23 18.20 11.54 -13.29
C LEU A 23 19.01 12.49 -14.18
N GLU A 24 19.03 13.77 -13.85
CA GLU A 24 19.80 14.79 -14.59
C GLU A 24 21.31 14.48 -14.55
N ALA A 25 21.84 14.09 -13.39
CA ALA A 25 23.25 13.70 -13.27
C ALA A 25 23.58 12.45 -14.11
N ALA A 26 22.70 11.44 -14.12
CA ALA A 26 22.91 10.23 -14.91
C ALA A 26 22.86 10.52 -16.42
N ARG A 27 21.94 11.38 -16.87
CA ARG A 27 21.87 11.85 -18.27
C ARG A 27 23.16 12.57 -18.68
N ASN A 28 23.61 13.51 -17.85
CA ASN A 28 24.87 14.23 -18.08
C ASN A 28 26.09 13.29 -18.16
N ARG A 29 26.14 12.21 -17.37
CA ARG A 29 27.21 11.21 -17.45
C ARG A 29 27.16 10.43 -18.76
N TYR A 30 25.97 9.99 -19.19
CA TYR A 30 25.82 9.30 -20.46
C TYR A 30 26.24 10.18 -21.64
N GLU A 31 25.80 11.44 -21.67
CA GLU A 31 26.20 12.41 -22.70
C GLU A 31 27.70 12.71 -22.68
N GLN A 32 28.36 12.63 -21.52
CA GLN A 32 29.82 12.77 -21.43
C GLN A 32 30.55 11.55 -21.98
N ALA A 33 30.11 10.34 -21.62
CA ALA A 33 30.68 9.10 -22.14
C ALA A 33 30.53 9.02 -23.67
N GLN A 34 29.35 9.40 -24.20
CA GLN A 34 29.11 9.44 -25.64
C GLN A 34 29.99 10.47 -26.35
N ARG A 35 30.14 11.69 -25.79
CA ARG A 35 31.03 12.71 -26.36
C ARG A 35 32.49 12.26 -26.40
N ARG A 36 32.97 11.57 -25.37
CA ARG A 36 34.34 11.01 -25.37
C ARG A 36 34.53 10.00 -26.50
N ILE A 37 33.56 9.10 -26.70
CA ILE A 37 33.59 8.14 -27.81
C ILE A 37 33.61 8.88 -29.16
N GLU A 38 32.79 9.92 -29.32
CA GLU A 38 32.76 10.72 -30.55
C GLU A 38 34.09 11.47 -30.79
N GLU A 39 34.74 11.97 -29.74
CA GLU A 39 36.05 12.64 -29.80
C GLU A 39 37.18 11.67 -30.20
N GLU A 40 37.11 10.41 -29.78
CA GLU A 40 38.11 9.35 -30.03
C GLU A 40 37.83 8.54 -31.31
N GLY A 41 36.89 8.98 -32.17
CA GLY A 41 36.68 8.39 -33.50
C GLY A 41 35.34 7.67 -33.70
N GLY A 42 34.42 7.72 -32.74
CA GLY A 42 33.05 7.25 -32.89
C GLY A 42 32.96 5.75 -33.18
N GLU A 43 32.45 5.38 -34.35
CA GLU A 43 32.33 3.96 -34.79
C GLU A 43 33.69 3.23 -34.77
N ALA A 44 34.80 3.94 -34.99
CA ALA A 44 36.13 3.35 -34.92
C ALA A 44 36.48 2.81 -33.51
N VAL A 45 35.94 3.44 -32.46
CA VAL A 45 36.11 2.98 -31.07
C VAL A 45 35.38 1.66 -30.85
N GLU A 46 34.19 1.49 -31.45
CA GLU A 46 33.43 0.23 -31.35
C GLU A 46 34.18 -0.91 -32.05
N ASP A 47 34.67 -0.67 -33.26
CA ASP A 47 35.47 -1.65 -34.00
C ASP A 47 36.76 -2.02 -33.25
N ALA A 48 37.45 -1.04 -32.65
CA ALA A 48 38.68 -1.27 -31.88
C ALA A 48 38.41 -2.07 -30.60
N ALA A 49 37.34 -1.78 -29.87
CA ALA A 49 36.97 -2.50 -28.65
C ALA A 49 36.58 -3.96 -28.95
N ASP A 50 35.78 -4.19 -30.00
CA ASP A 50 35.40 -5.55 -30.42
C ASP A 50 36.62 -6.36 -30.88
N ALA A 51 37.55 -5.71 -31.57
CA ALA A 51 38.83 -6.30 -31.93
C ALA A 51 39.68 -6.63 -30.70
N TYR A 52 39.76 -5.72 -29.73
CA TYR A 52 40.50 -5.91 -28.48
C TYR A 52 39.96 -7.08 -27.66
N ARG A 53 38.64 -7.16 -27.47
CA ARG A 53 37.98 -8.29 -26.80
C ARG A 53 38.25 -9.60 -27.52
N SER A 54 38.11 -9.62 -28.85
CA SER A 54 38.37 -10.80 -29.67
C SER A 54 39.82 -11.26 -29.61
N ALA A 55 40.77 -10.31 -29.63
CA ALA A 55 42.20 -10.58 -29.53
C ALA A 55 42.55 -11.17 -28.15
N THR A 56 42.02 -10.56 -27.08
CA THR A 56 42.23 -11.01 -25.70
C THR A 56 41.65 -12.40 -25.48
N ASP A 57 40.41 -12.66 -25.91
CA ASP A 57 39.77 -13.98 -25.84
C ASP A 57 40.55 -15.07 -26.61
N LEU A 58 41.10 -14.72 -27.78
CA LEU A 58 41.95 -15.62 -28.55
C LEU A 58 43.23 -15.96 -27.79
N LEU A 59 43.90 -14.98 -27.19
CA LEU A 59 45.12 -15.21 -26.41
C LEU A 59 44.85 -16.08 -25.17
N GLU A 60 43.82 -15.74 -24.39
CA GLU A 60 43.45 -16.49 -23.18
C GLU A 60 43.03 -17.93 -23.49
N SER A 61 42.24 -18.15 -24.54
CA SER A 61 41.74 -19.49 -24.88
C SER A 61 42.82 -20.42 -25.45
N TYR A 62 43.94 -19.87 -25.91
CA TYR A 62 45.03 -20.63 -26.53
C TYR A 62 46.32 -20.71 -25.69
N VAL A 63 46.50 -19.89 -24.65
CA VAL A 63 47.74 -19.88 -23.83
C VAL A 63 48.12 -21.28 -23.32
N ASP A 64 47.18 -22.04 -22.76
CA ASP A 64 47.44 -23.38 -22.24
C ASP A 64 47.68 -24.42 -23.35
N ARG A 65 47.07 -24.20 -24.53
CA ARG A 65 47.06 -25.17 -25.63
C ARG A 65 48.26 -24.99 -26.56
N ALA A 66 48.81 -23.78 -26.66
CA ALA A 66 49.82 -23.41 -27.63
C ALA A 66 51.26 -23.34 -27.06
N THR A 67 51.44 -23.38 -25.73
CA THR A 67 52.75 -23.14 -25.06
C THR A 67 53.59 -24.39 -24.73
N GLY A 68 53.05 -25.60 -24.89
CA GLY A 68 53.79 -26.85 -24.61
C GLY A 68 54.51 -27.51 -25.79
N THR A 69 55.09 -28.69 -25.56
CA THR A 69 55.91 -29.42 -26.54
C THR A 69 55.14 -30.60 -27.16
N GLY A 70 54.65 -30.44 -28.39
CA GLY A 70 53.89 -31.49 -29.05
C GLY A 70 53.32 -31.09 -30.42
N ARG A 71 52.87 -32.10 -31.19
CA ARG A 71 52.23 -31.87 -32.50
C ARG A 71 50.85 -31.20 -32.37
N GLU A 72 50.16 -31.44 -31.27
CA GLU A 72 48.85 -30.82 -30.97
C GLU A 72 49.02 -29.34 -30.61
N ASN A 73 50.03 -29.01 -29.81
CA ASN A 73 50.34 -27.63 -29.43
C ASN A 73 50.81 -26.80 -30.62
N PHE A 74 51.61 -27.39 -31.51
CA PHE A 74 51.97 -26.76 -32.77
C PHE A 74 50.75 -26.49 -33.67
N ARG A 75 49.78 -27.40 -33.70
CA ARG A 75 48.53 -27.18 -34.45
C ARG A 75 47.70 -26.05 -33.82
N ALA A 76 47.58 -26.01 -32.50
CA ALA A 76 46.88 -24.95 -31.78
C ALA A 76 47.53 -23.58 -32.00
N TYR A 77 48.86 -23.52 -32.03
CA TYR A 77 49.61 -22.31 -32.38
C TYR A 77 49.29 -21.81 -33.80
N VAL A 78 49.42 -22.64 -34.83
CA VAL A 78 49.14 -22.23 -36.22
C VAL A 78 47.67 -21.79 -36.39
N GLU A 79 46.76 -22.40 -35.64
CA GLU A 79 45.36 -21.98 -35.62
C GLU A 79 45.16 -20.61 -34.95
N LEU A 80 45.81 -20.36 -33.81
CA LEU A 80 45.81 -19.05 -33.14
C LEU A 80 46.37 -17.97 -34.07
N GLU A 81 47.57 -18.20 -34.63
CA GLU A 81 48.25 -17.28 -35.54
C GLU A 81 47.36 -16.94 -36.75
N GLY A 82 46.75 -17.95 -37.38
CA GLY A 82 45.84 -17.72 -38.50
C GLY A 82 44.59 -16.93 -38.12
N LYS A 83 44.01 -17.18 -36.94
CA LYS A 83 42.84 -16.43 -36.44
C LYS A 83 43.20 -15.00 -36.08
N PHE A 84 44.34 -14.80 -35.41
CA PHE A 84 44.81 -13.49 -34.99
C PHE A 84 45.23 -12.65 -36.21
N ALA A 85 45.94 -13.23 -37.18
CA ALA A 85 46.24 -12.56 -38.44
C ALA A 85 44.97 -12.14 -39.20
N THR A 86 43.97 -13.03 -39.27
CA THR A 86 42.66 -12.69 -39.88
C THR A 86 41.96 -11.56 -39.12
N LEU A 87 42.06 -11.53 -37.79
CA LEU A 87 41.50 -10.45 -36.97
C LEU A 87 42.14 -9.11 -37.34
N VAL A 88 43.48 -9.04 -37.37
CA VAL A 88 44.23 -7.82 -37.71
C VAL A 88 44.00 -7.38 -39.16
N GLU A 89 43.96 -8.31 -40.11
CA GLU A 89 43.70 -8.03 -41.53
C GLU A 89 42.32 -7.40 -41.78
N ASN A 90 41.33 -7.72 -40.94
CA ASN A 90 39.98 -7.19 -41.06
C ASN A 90 39.80 -5.81 -40.40
N LEU A 91 40.79 -5.33 -39.64
CA LEU A 91 40.74 -3.98 -39.06
C LEU A 91 40.86 -2.92 -40.15
N SER A 92 40.27 -1.75 -39.90
CA SER A 92 40.46 -0.59 -40.78
C SER A 92 41.93 -0.14 -40.77
N ASP A 93 42.49 0.18 -41.92
CA ASP A 93 43.87 0.70 -42.03
C ASP A 93 44.02 2.07 -41.35
N ASP A 94 42.91 2.79 -41.20
CA ASP A 94 42.83 4.09 -40.52
C ASP A 94 42.41 3.96 -39.04
N LEU A 95 42.34 2.73 -38.49
CA LEU A 95 41.97 2.49 -37.10
C LEU A 95 43.04 3.05 -36.16
N GLU A 96 42.65 3.98 -35.29
CA GLU A 96 43.55 4.53 -34.29
C GLU A 96 43.91 3.44 -33.26
N GLY A 97 45.21 3.21 -33.03
CA GLY A 97 45.67 2.12 -32.18
C GLY A 97 45.78 0.75 -32.87
N ARG A 98 45.63 0.66 -34.21
CA ARG A 98 45.90 -0.56 -34.98
C ARG A 98 47.28 -1.17 -34.70
N GLU A 99 48.28 -0.31 -34.48
CA GLU A 99 49.67 -0.71 -34.17
C GLU A 99 49.75 -1.67 -32.98
N ALA A 100 48.90 -1.49 -31.96
CA ALA A 100 48.84 -2.38 -30.79
C ALA A 100 48.48 -3.83 -31.18
N PHE A 101 47.61 -4.00 -32.17
CA PHE A 101 47.21 -5.32 -32.67
C PHE A 101 48.28 -5.95 -33.55
N GLU A 102 48.97 -5.15 -34.37
CA GLU A 102 50.10 -5.59 -35.18
C GLU A 102 51.28 -6.02 -34.30
N ASP A 103 51.62 -5.24 -33.27
CA ASP A 103 52.65 -5.56 -32.29
C ASP A 103 52.32 -6.84 -31.49
N ALA A 104 51.03 -7.04 -31.17
CA ALA A 104 50.58 -8.25 -30.52
C ALA A 104 50.70 -9.49 -31.42
N LEU A 105 50.39 -9.36 -32.71
CA LEU A 105 50.59 -10.41 -33.71
C LEU A 105 52.08 -10.74 -33.86
N ASP A 106 52.94 -9.72 -33.93
CA ASP A 106 54.40 -9.89 -34.03
C ASP A 106 54.99 -10.58 -32.79
N ALA A 107 54.43 -10.33 -31.60
CA ALA A 107 54.85 -11.00 -30.37
C ALA A 107 54.62 -12.52 -30.43
N ILE A 108 53.58 -12.97 -31.15
CA ILE A 108 53.21 -14.38 -31.31
C ILE A 108 53.66 -15.01 -32.64
N ASP A 109 54.16 -14.25 -33.61
CA ASP A 109 54.74 -14.77 -34.87
C ASP A 109 56.11 -15.43 -34.63
N LYS A 110 56.11 -16.63 -34.05
CA LYS A 110 57.32 -17.40 -33.71
C LYS A 110 57.13 -18.89 -33.93
N ARG A 111 58.21 -19.55 -34.38
CA ARG A 111 58.29 -21.01 -34.55
C ARG A 111 57.86 -21.85 -33.34
N ARG A 112 57.95 -21.29 -32.12
CA ARG A 112 57.44 -21.87 -30.86
C ARG A 112 57.04 -20.73 -29.92
N LEU A 113 55.86 -20.84 -29.33
CA LEU A 113 55.36 -19.91 -28.32
C LEU A 113 55.69 -20.38 -26.90
N SER A 114 55.96 -19.41 -26.04
CA SER A 114 56.03 -19.56 -24.59
C SER A 114 54.96 -18.71 -23.91
N GLU A 115 54.63 -18.99 -22.64
CA GLU A 115 53.72 -18.16 -21.86
C GLU A 115 54.17 -16.68 -21.83
N SER A 116 55.49 -16.43 -21.80
CA SER A 116 56.05 -15.08 -21.88
C SER A 116 55.78 -14.37 -23.21
N ASP A 117 55.52 -15.10 -24.30
CA ASP A 117 55.12 -14.50 -25.57
C ASP A 117 53.65 -14.06 -25.55
N PHE A 118 52.78 -14.82 -24.87
CA PHE A 118 51.40 -14.40 -24.60
C PHE A 118 51.34 -13.18 -23.69
N GLU A 119 52.15 -13.13 -22.63
CA GLU A 119 52.27 -11.94 -21.77
C GLU A 119 52.70 -10.69 -22.56
N LYS A 120 53.61 -10.85 -23.52
CA LYS A 120 54.03 -9.75 -24.41
C LYS A 120 52.92 -9.33 -25.37
N ALA A 121 52.16 -10.27 -25.90
CA ALA A 121 51.02 -9.96 -26.76
C ALA A 121 49.93 -9.21 -25.98
N HIS A 122 49.62 -9.64 -24.75
CA HIS A 122 48.71 -8.90 -23.87
C HIS A 122 49.23 -7.49 -23.55
N ALA A 123 50.52 -7.35 -23.23
CA ALA A 123 51.12 -6.03 -22.98
C ALA A 123 51.10 -5.13 -24.23
N ALA A 124 51.28 -5.70 -25.43
CA ALA A 124 51.17 -4.97 -26.69
C ALA A 124 49.75 -4.48 -26.97
N LEU A 125 48.72 -5.20 -26.50
CA LEU A 125 47.31 -4.81 -26.62
C LEU A 125 46.85 -3.77 -25.60
N GLU A 126 47.62 -3.50 -24.53
CA GLU A 126 47.23 -2.55 -23.46
C GLU A 126 46.79 -1.17 -23.99
N PRO A 127 47.44 -0.55 -25.00
CA PRO A 127 46.98 0.72 -25.56
C PRO A 127 45.59 0.65 -26.22
N ALA A 128 45.18 -0.52 -26.72
CA ALA A 128 43.85 -0.71 -27.32
C ALA A 128 42.75 -0.96 -26.27
N ALA A 129 43.12 -1.29 -25.02
CA ALA A 129 42.17 -1.50 -23.92
C ALA A 129 41.35 -0.24 -23.59
N GLN A 130 41.91 0.95 -23.82
CA GLN A 130 41.24 2.22 -23.58
C GLN A 130 39.90 2.36 -24.34
N TYR A 131 39.78 1.74 -25.52
CA TYR A 131 38.55 1.78 -26.32
C TYR A 131 37.45 0.91 -25.73
N ASP A 132 37.83 -0.24 -25.17
CA ASP A 132 36.93 -1.11 -24.44
C ASP A 132 36.42 -0.42 -23.16
N GLU A 133 37.32 0.21 -22.40
CA GLU A 133 36.98 0.99 -21.20
C GLU A 133 35.99 2.13 -21.49
N LEU A 134 36.12 2.81 -22.65
CA LEU A 134 35.17 3.85 -23.07
C LEU A 134 33.76 3.29 -23.33
N LEU A 135 33.66 2.11 -23.94
CA LEU A 135 32.36 1.46 -24.16
C LEU A 135 31.75 0.97 -22.85
N GLU A 136 32.54 0.39 -21.96
CA GLU A 136 32.10 0.00 -20.62
C GLU A 136 31.58 1.24 -19.84
N GLU A 137 32.30 2.38 -19.88
CA GLU A 137 31.83 3.62 -19.25
C GLU A 137 30.48 4.09 -19.81
N ARG A 138 30.27 4.00 -21.13
CA ARG A 138 28.99 4.32 -21.77
C ARG A 138 27.87 3.36 -21.35
N GLU A 139 28.14 2.06 -21.31
CA GLU A 139 27.17 1.04 -20.91
C GLU A 139 26.78 1.18 -19.44
N ASP A 140 27.75 1.42 -18.56
CA ASP A 140 27.53 1.72 -17.15
C ASP A 140 26.72 3.00 -16.97
N ALA A 141 27.06 4.07 -17.71
CA ALA A 141 26.29 5.32 -17.68
C ALA A 141 24.85 5.12 -18.16
N ARG A 142 24.64 4.29 -19.20
CA ARG A 142 23.30 3.92 -19.69
C ARG A 142 22.51 3.14 -18.65
N ALA A 143 23.14 2.18 -17.98
CA ALA A 143 22.51 1.39 -16.91
C ALA A 143 22.12 2.28 -15.71
N GLN A 144 23.01 3.21 -15.31
CA GLN A 144 22.72 4.20 -14.27
C GLN A 144 21.55 5.12 -14.66
N LEU A 145 21.51 5.58 -15.91
CA LEU A 145 20.40 6.38 -16.43
C LEU A 145 19.08 5.61 -16.38
N ALA A 146 19.08 4.32 -16.75
CA ALA A 146 17.89 3.49 -16.69
C ALA A 146 17.33 3.36 -15.27
N GLU A 147 18.18 3.12 -14.28
CA GLU A 147 17.75 3.04 -12.88
C GLU A 147 17.32 4.40 -12.32
N ALA A 148 17.97 5.50 -12.73
CA ALA A 148 17.57 6.85 -12.35
C ALA A 148 16.20 7.22 -12.94
N ARG A 149 15.94 6.90 -14.21
CA ARG A 149 14.63 7.09 -14.88
C ARG A 149 13.53 6.32 -14.16
N LYS A 150 13.81 5.08 -13.77
CA LYS A 150 12.90 4.26 -12.97
C LYS A 150 12.67 4.83 -11.56
N ALA A 151 13.69 5.39 -10.92
CA ALA A 151 13.56 6.05 -9.62
C ALA A 151 12.70 7.32 -9.71
N ALA A 152 12.95 8.17 -10.71
CA ALA A 152 12.14 9.36 -11.00
C ALA A 152 10.68 8.99 -11.28
N ALA A 153 10.42 7.99 -12.13
CA ALA A 153 9.07 7.53 -12.43
C ALA A 153 8.35 6.95 -11.19
N ARG A 154 9.07 6.28 -10.28
CA ARG A 154 8.51 5.83 -8.99
C ARG A 154 8.18 7.01 -8.09
N ARG A 155 9.05 8.02 -8.03
CA ARG A 155 8.79 9.25 -7.26
C ARG A 155 7.57 9.98 -7.79
N LEU A 156 7.42 10.11 -9.10
CA LEU A 156 6.27 10.76 -9.73
C LEU A 156 4.95 10.12 -9.29
N ARG A 157 4.82 8.80 -9.35
CA ARG A 157 3.61 8.10 -8.87
C ARG A 157 3.35 8.35 -7.38
N LYS A 158 4.41 8.37 -6.55
CA LYS A 158 4.28 8.67 -5.13
C LYS A 158 3.78 10.10 -4.91
N ILE A 159 4.23 11.05 -5.72
CA ILE A 159 3.75 12.44 -5.67
C ILE A 159 2.26 12.50 -6.03
N ASP A 160 1.81 11.78 -7.06
CA ASP A 160 0.37 11.75 -7.40
C ASP A 160 -0.49 11.24 -6.22
N ASP A 161 -0.04 10.19 -5.53
CA ASP A 161 -0.71 9.68 -4.32
C ASP A 161 -0.70 10.72 -3.17
N GLU A 162 0.44 11.39 -2.97
CA GLU A 162 0.60 12.45 -1.95
C GLU A 162 -0.27 13.68 -2.26
N LEU A 163 -0.39 14.08 -3.54
CA LEU A 163 -1.26 15.16 -3.99
C LEU A 163 -2.73 14.84 -3.72
N ALA A 164 -3.19 13.65 -4.10
CA ALA A 164 -4.56 13.22 -3.88
C ALA A 164 -4.95 13.26 -2.38
N GLU A 165 -4.04 12.83 -1.50
CA GLU A 165 -4.28 12.91 -0.05
C GLU A 165 -4.35 14.37 0.44
N ARG A 166 -3.48 15.26 -0.07
CA ARG A 166 -3.45 16.68 0.34
C ARG A 166 -4.69 17.42 -0.14
N GLU A 167 -5.14 17.13 -1.36
CA GLU A 167 -6.38 17.67 -1.90
C GLU A 167 -7.59 17.20 -1.08
N ARG A 168 -7.66 15.91 -0.73
CA ARG A 168 -8.70 15.37 0.18
C ARG A 168 -8.69 16.10 1.53
N LEU A 169 -7.53 16.35 2.13
CA LEU A 169 -7.45 17.09 3.40
C LEU A 169 -7.99 18.52 3.27
N LEU A 170 -7.67 19.22 2.17
CA LEU A 170 -8.20 20.57 1.92
C LEU A 170 -9.71 20.56 1.65
N GLU A 171 -10.24 19.53 0.99
CA GLU A 171 -11.69 19.36 0.83
C GLU A 171 -12.39 19.26 2.19
N LEU A 172 -11.81 18.53 3.14
CA LEU A 172 -12.33 18.44 4.52
C LEU A 172 -12.23 19.78 5.26
N ALA A 173 -11.19 20.58 4.99
CA ALA A 173 -11.02 21.90 5.58
C ALA A 173 -12.00 22.97 5.09
N ASN A 174 -12.69 22.73 3.96
CA ASN A 174 -13.82 23.58 3.56
C ASN A 174 -14.99 23.48 4.54
N ALA A 175 -15.05 22.42 5.36
CA ALA A 175 -15.95 22.36 6.49
C ALA A 175 -15.50 23.32 7.59
N ASP A 176 -16.46 23.85 8.33
CA ASP A 176 -16.19 24.67 9.51
C ASP A 176 -15.62 23.80 10.64
N LEU A 177 -14.30 23.61 10.68
CA LEU A 177 -13.62 22.74 11.65
C LEU A 177 -13.76 23.23 13.11
N ASP A 178 -14.07 24.51 13.30
CA ASP A 178 -14.35 25.13 14.61
C ASP A 178 -15.82 25.05 15.01
N ALA A 179 -16.67 24.43 14.17
CA ALA A 179 -18.08 24.31 14.49
C ALA A 179 -18.26 23.57 15.82
N PRO A 180 -19.24 23.97 16.65
CA PRO A 180 -19.49 23.33 17.94
C PRO A 180 -20.19 21.97 17.76
N VAL A 181 -19.49 20.99 17.18
CA VAL A 181 -19.99 19.63 16.85
C VAL A 181 -20.53 18.89 18.08
N GLU A 182 -20.06 19.26 19.28
CA GLU A 182 -20.56 18.79 20.57
C GLU A 182 -22.06 19.04 20.77
N ARG A 183 -22.65 20.02 20.07
CA ARG A 183 -24.10 20.26 20.06
C ARG A 183 -24.89 19.12 19.42
N LEU A 184 -24.29 18.38 18.48
CA LEU A 184 -24.86 17.16 17.91
C LEU A 184 -24.38 15.92 18.65
N ARG A 185 -23.09 15.87 19.03
CA ARG A 185 -22.47 14.70 19.64
C ARG A 185 -23.11 14.32 20.96
N LYS A 186 -23.22 15.28 21.89
CA LYS A 186 -23.68 15.01 23.25
C LYS A 186 -25.11 14.46 23.30
N PRO A 187 -26.09 15.02 22.57
CA PRO A 187 -27.44 14.44 22.54
C PRO A 187 -27.48 13.03 21.95
N ILE A 188 -26.69 12.74 20.91
CA ILE A 188 -26.61 11.41 20.29
C ILE A 188 -25.99 10.41 21.27
N GLU A 189 -24.87 10.75 21.90
CA GLU A 189 -24.21 9.89 22.90
C GLU A 189 -25.10 9.66 24.12
N ALA A 190 -25.79 10.69 24.61
CA ALA A 190 -26.72 10.56 25.73
C ALA A 190 -27.91 9.65 25.41
N TYR A 191 -28.47 9.73 24.20
CA TYR A 191 -29.50 8.79 23.74
C TYR A 191 -28.93 7.36 23.64
N ASN A 192 -27.77 7.20 23.00
CA ASN A 192 -27.14 5.89 22.79
C ASN A 192 -26.81 5.18 24.11
N GLU A 193 -26.36 5.92 25.12
CA GLU A 193 -26.13 5.35 26.44
C GLU A 193 -27.45 4.93 27.10
N ALA A 194 -28.45 5.81 27.08
CA ALA A 194 -29.75 5.53 27.68
C ALA A 194 -30.46 4.32 27.05
N ILE A 195 -30.36 4.13 25.73
CA ILE A 195 -30.97 2.96 25.07
C ILE A 195 -30.19 1.66 25.35
N ARG A 196 -28.86 1.74 25.50
CA ARG A 196 -28.05 0.58 25.92
C ARG A 196 -28.43 0.09 27.30
N GLU A 197 -28.52 1.00 28.26
CA GLU A 197 -28.97 0.68 29.62
C GLU A 197 -30.39 0.10 29.61
N ALA A 198 -31.31 0.74 28.88
CA ALA A 198 -32.70 0.29 28.79
C ALA A 198 -32.85 -1.12 28.21
N VAL A 199 -32.11 -1.48 27.15
CA VAL A 199 -32.18 -2.84 26.58
C VAL A 199 -31.59 -3.87 27.54
N ILE A 200 -30.51 -3.54 28.26
CA ILE A 200 -29.92 -4.42 29.27
C ILE A 200 -30.92 -4.70 30.39
N GLU A 201 -31.62 -3.66 30.88
CA GLU A 201 -32.66 -3.79 31.90
C GLU A 201 -33.87 -4.58 31.37
N TYR A 202 -34.39 -4.21 30.20
CA TYR A 202 -35.49 -4.92 29.55
C TYR A 202 -35.22 -6.42 29.42
N ARG A 203 -34.01 -6.80 28.99
CA ARG A 203 -33.61 -8.22 28.84
C ARG A 203 -33.56 -8.98 30.18
N ARG A 204 -33.34 -8.28 31.29
CA ARG A 204 -33.26 -8.86 32.64
C ARG A 204 -34.61 -8.96 33.33
N GLU A 205 -35.58 -8.14 32.95
CA GLU A 205 -36.87 -8.05 33.64
C GLU A 205 -38.00 -8.70 32.84
N VAL A 206 -37.86 -8.75 31.52
CA VAL A 206 -38.92 -9.17 30.61
C VAL A 206 -38.65 -10.58 30.10
N SER A 207 -39.74 -11.34 29.94
CA SER A 207 -39.68 -12.72 29.43
C SER A 207 -39.02 -12.79 28.06
N ALA A 208 -38.31 -13.89 27.79
CA ALA A 208 -37.70 -14.15 26.49
C ALA A 208 -38.72 -14.09 25.35
N ARG A 209 -39.97 -14.52 25.61
CA ARG A 209 -41.07 -14.42 24.65
C ARG A 209 -41.37 -12.99 24.23
N GLU A 210 -41.39 -12.06 25.17
CA GLU A 210 -41.64 -10.65 24.86
C GLU A 210 -40.46 -9.98 24.16
N VAL A 211 -39.23 -10.37 24.49
CA VAL A 211 -38.03 -9.93 23.76
C VAL A 211 -38.07 -10.45 22.32
N PHE A 212 -38.44 -11.71 22.10
CA PHE A 212 -38.53 -12.29 20.75
C PHE A 212 -39.63 -11.63 19.92
N ALA A 213 -40.78 -11.31 20.53
CA ALA A 213 -41.83 -10.55 19.87
C ALA A 213 -41.35 -9.14 19.43
N LEU A 214 -40.48 -8.50 20.22
CA LEU A 214 -39.82 -7.25 19.84
C LEU A 214 -38.88 -7.47 18.64
N LEU A 215 -38.02 -8.49 18.68
CA LEU A 215 -37.09 -8.80 17.59
C LEU A 215 -37.83 -9.11 16.28
N GLU A 216 -38.91 -9.87 16.32
CA GLU A 216 -39.71 -10.17 15.12
C GLU A 216 -40.42 -8.94 14.56
N ARG A 217 -40.78 -7.99 15.42
CA ARG A 217 -41.39 -6.74 14.98
C ARG A 217 -40.45 -5.93 14.10
N SER A 218 -39.13 -6.04 14.28
CA SER A 218 -38.11 -5.33 13.48
C SER A 218 -38.25 -5.56 11.98
N GLN A 219 -38.82 -6.69 11.55
CA GLN A 219 -38.98 -7.02 10.13
C GLN A 219 -39.79 -5.99 9.33
N TRP A 220 -40.61 -5.17 10.02
CA TRP A 220 -41.44 -4.13 9.42
C TRP A 220 -40.77 -2.75 9.40
N TYR A 221 -39.55 -2.65 9.92
CA TYR A 221 -38.81 -1.40 10.14
C TYR A 221 -37.41 -1.53 9.53
N PRO A 222 -37.22 -1.15 8.25
CA PRO A 222 -35.97 -1.33 7.53
C PRO A 222 -34.72 -0.76 8.22
N PHE A 223 -34.87 0.27 9.06
CA PHE A 223 -33.74 0.84 9.80
C PHE A 223 -33.40 0.10 11.10
N VAL A 224 -34.27 -0.79 11.59
CA VAL A 224 -34.04 -1.56 12.82
C VAL A 224 -33.44 -2.92 12.46
N GLY A 225 -32.10 -3.00 12.48
CA GLY A 225 -31.31 -4.13 11.99
C GLY A 225 -31.20 -5.34 12.94
N TYR A 226 -32.26 -5.71 13.67
CA TYR A 226 -32.20 -6.89 14.54
C TYR A 226 -32.11 -8.19 13.74
N GLU A 227 -31.22 -9.09 14.15
CA GLU A 227 -31.18 -10.46 13.63
C GLU A 227 -32.47 -11.22 14.00
N ARG A 228 -32.98 -12.02 13.06
CA ARG A 228 -34.18 -12.83 13.32
C ARG A 228 -33.83 -14.02 14.21
N PRO A 229 -34.67 -14.31 15.23
CA PRO A 229 -34.48 -15.50 16.04
C PRO A 229 -34.44 -16.79 15.21
N PRO A 230 -33.49 -17.71 15.48
CA PRO A 230 -33.46 -19.04 14.87
C PRO A 230 -34.80 -19.75 15.07
N ALA A 231 -35.34 -20.35 14.00
CA ALA A 231 -36.71 -20.88 14.00
C ALA A 231 -36.99 -21.87 15.15
N ASP A 232 -36.02 -22.74 15.44
CA ASP A 232 -36.09 -23.76 16.49
C ASP A 232 -36.11 -23.17 17.91
N LEU A 233 -35.39 -22.06 18.13
CA LEU A 233 -35.35 -21.37 19.42
C LEU A 233 -36.62 -20.52 19.59
N ARG A 234 -37.07 -19.87 18.51
CA ARG A 234 -38.30 -19.10 18.47
C ARG A 234 -39.51 -19.97 18.80
N GLU A 235 -39.65 -21.12 18.13
CA GLU A 235 -40.74 -22.06 18.39
C GLU A 235 -40.74 -22.52 19.85
N TYR A 236 -39.57 -22.82 20.41
CA TYR A 236 -39.44 -23.21 21.81
C TYR A 236 -39.91 -22.11 22.78
N VAL A 237 -39.44 -20.87 22.59
CA VAL A 237 -39.80 -19.71 23.44
C VAL A 237 -41.30 -19.34 23.30
N GLU A 238 -41.87 -19.51 22.11
CA GLU A 238 -43.30 -19.24 21.87
C GLU A 238 -44.20 -20.27 22.55
N THR A 239 -43.83 -21.55 22.49
CA THR A 239 -44.72 -22.67 22.84
C THR A 239 -44.53 -23.21 24.25
N SER A 240 -43.31 -23.22 24.78
CA SER A 240 -43.01 -23.74 26.11
C SER A 240 -43.31 -22.71 27.20
N SER A 241 -43.70 -23.17 28.39
CA SER A 241 -43.76 -22.32 29.59
C SER A 241 -42.41 -21.70 29.94
N ASP A 242 -41.30 -22.34 29.54
CA ASP A 242 -39.95 -21.84 29.78
C ASP A 242 -39.68 -20.51 29.05
N GLY A 243 -40.49 -20.15 28.04
CA GLY A 243 -40.42 -18.83 27.39
C GLY A 243 -40.81 -17.65 28.29
N GLU A 244 -41.38 -17.92 29.46
CA GLU A 244 -41.68 -16.91 30.49
C GLU A 244 -40.43 -16.51 31.30
N TYR A 245 -39.38 -17.32 31.30
CA TYR A 245 -38.08 -16.93 31.87
C TYR A 245 -37.43 -15.83 31.04
N THR A 246 -36.62 -15.02 31.71
CA THR A 246 -35.80 -13.97 31.07
C THR A 246 -34.65 -14.60 30.29
N ILE A 247 -34.08 -13.86 29.33
CA ILE A 247 -32.92 -14.36 28.55
C ILE A 247 -31.73 -14.73 29.47
N PRO A 248 -31.35 -13.92 30.48
CA PRO A 248 -30.28 -14.29 31.41
C PRO A 248 -30.58 -15.56 32.20
N GLU A 249 -31.82 -15.78 32.65
CA GLU A 249 -32.22 -17.01 33.34
C GLU A 249 -32.12 -18.23 32.43
N LEU A 250 -32.59 -18.13 31.18
CA LEU A 250 -32.45 -19.21 30.20
C LEU A 250 -30.99 -19.56 29.94
N LEU A 251 -30.12 -18.55 29.84
CA LEU A 251 -28.67 -18.74 29.69
C LEU A 251 -28.03 -19.37 30.92
N GLU A 252 -28.44 -18.97 32.12
CA GLU A 252 -27.99 -19.59 33.38
C GLU A 252 -28.42 -21.06 33.45
N TYR A 253 -29.69 -21.35 33.13
CA TYR A 253 -30.23 -22.71 33.11
C TYR A 253 -29.52 -23.56 32.04
N ALA A 254 -29.15 -22.97 30.91
CA ALA A 254 -28.36 -23.67 29.91
C ALA A 254 -26.98 -24.13 30.43
N ASP A 255 -26.47 -23.59 31.54
CA ASP A 255 -25.23 -24.03 32.20
C ASP A 255 -25.44 -25.08 33.29
N TYR A 256 -26.68 -25.31 33.73
CA TYR A 256 -26.99 -26.29 34.78
C TYR A 256 -26.88 -27.75 34.29
N SER A 257 -26.66 -28.70 35.20
CA SER A 257 -26.74 -30.13 34.85
C SER A 257 -28.19 -30.55 34.60
N ARG A 258 -28.41 -31.60 33.79
CA ARG A 258 -29.77 -32.10 33.48
C ARG A 258 -30.59 -32.41 34.74
N SER A 259 -29.97 -33.11 35.70
CA SER A 259 -30.58 -33.42 37.00
C SER A 259 -30.94 -32.19 37.84
N LYS A 260 -30.27 -31.06 37.62
CA LYS A 260 -30.59 -29.80 38.30
C LYS A 260 -31.75 -29.11 37.58
N LEU A 261 -31.84 -29.24 36.26
CA LEU A 261 -32.86 -28.62 35.40
C LEU A 261 -34.26 -29.22 35.56
N ASP A 262 -34.39 -30.50 35.87
CA ASP A 262 -35.70 -31.17 36.07
C ASP A 262 -36.57 -30.50 37.16
N HIS A 263 -36.00 -29.59 37.95
CA HIS A 263 -36.70 -28.80 38.98
C HIS A 263 -37.03 -27.35 38.58
N TYR A 264 -36.48 -26.85 37.47
CA TYR A 264 -36.61 -25.46 37.03
C TYR A 264 -37.30 -25.31 35.68
N VAL A 265 -37.35 -26.36 34.86
CA VAL A 265 -37.86 -26.24 33.48
C VAL A 265 -38.79 -27.39 33.12
N GLU A 266 -39.62 -27.19 32.10
CA GLU A 266 -40.60 -28.18 31.64
C GLU A 266 -39.93 -29.44 31.07
N ASP A 267 -38.86 -29.26 30.28
CA ASP A 267 -38.06 -30.36 29.72
C ASP A 267 -36.57 -29.96 29.62
N ALA A 268 -35.75 -30.57 30.48
CA ALA A 268 -34.32 -30.30 30.56
C ALA A 268 -33.54 -30.66 29.28
N ASP A 269 -33.97 -31.68 28.53
CA ASP A 269 -33.31 -32.10 27.29
C ASP A 269 -33.68 -31.14 26.14
N VAL A 270 -34.91 -30.64 26.10
CA VAL A 270 -35.36 -29.64 25.12
C VAL A 270 -34.66 -28.30 25.37
N LEU A 271 -34.62 -27.80 26.61
CA LEU A 271 -33.92 -26.55 26.92
C LEU A 271 -32.45 -26.64 26.51
N LYS A 272 -31.75 -27.71 26.89
CA LYS A 272 -30.33 -27.90 26.51
C LYS A 272 -30.14 -27.92 25.00
N ARG A 273 -31.02 -28.58 24.25
CA ARG A 273 -30.90 -28.65 22.79
C ARG A 273 -31.19 -27.31 22.11
N ARG A 274 -32.17 -26.55 22.60
CA ARG A 274 -32.64 -25.33 21.95
C ARG A 274 -31.85 -24.09 22.40
N VAL A 275 -31.62 -23.92 23.70
CA VAL A 275 -30.96 -22.75 24.27
C VAL A 275 -29.44 -22.86 24.21
N ALA A 276 -28.85 -23.98 24.63
CA ALA A 276 -27.38 -24.09 24.67
C ALA A 276 -26.74 -24.06 23.26
N THR A 277 -27.43 -24.60 22.25
CA THR A 277 -26.98 -24.56 20.85
C THR A 277 -27.03 -23.14 20.26
N GLN A 278 -27.92 -22.29 20.77
CA GLN A 278 -28.17 -20.94 20.25
C GLN A 278 -27.74 -19.85 21.24
N ARG A 279 -26.81 -20.18 22.14
CA ARG A 279 -26.31 -19.28 23.18
C ARG A 279 -25.76 -17.98 22.59
N THR A 280 -24.95 -18.07 21.53
CA THR A 280 -24.37 -16.90 20.86
C THR A 280 -25.43 -15.92 20.38
N PHE A 281 -26.56 -16.42 19.85
CA PHE A 281 -27.65 -15.55 19.42
C PHE A 281 -28.22 -14.76 20.62
N LEU A 282 -28.53 -15.47 21.73
CA LEU A 282 -29.10 -14.85 22.93
C LEU A 282 -28.14 -13.87 23.61
N ASP A 283 -26.84 -14.18 23.63
CA ASP A 283 -25.79 -13.30 24.17
C ASP A 283 -25.65 -11.99 23.35
N ASN A 284 -25.90 -12.05 22.04
CA ASN A 284 -25.80 -10.92 21.11
C ASN A 284 -27.08 -10.08 20.98
N VAL A 285 -28.16 -10.40 21.71
CA VAL A 285 -29.36 -9.55 21.72
C VAL A 285 -29.08 -8.29 22.57
N ASP A 286 -28.76 -7.19 21.90
CA ASP A 286 -28.39 -5.92 22.54
C ASP A 286 -29.07 -4.67 21.92
N ALA A 287 -28.59 -3.49 22.27
CA ALA A 287 -29.15 -2.23 21.83
C ALA A 287 -28.57 -1.70 20.51
N GLU A 288 -27.53 -2.33 19.95
CA GLU A 288 -26.79 -1.77 18.82
C GLU A 288 -27.70 -1.39 17.65
N PRO A 289 -28.71 -2.22 17.24
CA PRO A 289 -29.64 -1.87 16.17
C PRO A 289 -30.58 -0.70 16.44
N LEU A 290 -30.61 -0.17 17.67
CA LEU A 290 -31.38 1.01 18.07
C LEU A 290 -30.49 2.22 18.41
N THR A 291 -29.18 2.09 18.28
CA THR A 291 -28.24 3.22 18.44
C THR A 291 -28.18 4.07 17.17
N LEU A 292 -27.79 5.33 17.35
CA LEU A 292 -27.54 6.28 16.27
C LEU A 292 -26.04 6.38 16.01
N GLU A 293 -25.65 6.25 14.74
CA GLU A 293 -24.27 6.35 14.30
C GLU A 293 -23.69 7.76 14.51
N TRP A 294 -22.38 7.81 14.73
CA TRP A 294 -21.60 9.05 14.76
C TRP A 294 -20.43 8.97 13.76
N PRO A 295 -20.20 10.00 12.92
CA PRO A 295 -21.02 11.20 12.72
C PRO A 295 -22.42 10.92 12.15
N PRO A 296 -23.42 11.77 12.41
CA PRO A 296 -24.77 11.52 11.94
C PRO A 296 -24.90 11.68 10.41
N GLY A 297 -25.81 10.91 9.84
CA GLY A 297 -26.22 11.03 8.43
C GLY A 297 -27.07 12.28 8.14
N PRO A 298 -27.50 12.46 6.89
CA PRO A 298 -28.32 13.60 6.49
C PRO A 298 -29.60 13.72 7.33
N ALA A 299 -30.05 14.95 7.56
CA ALA A 299 -31.18 15.23 8.44
C ALA A 299 -32.44 14.40 8.11
N GLY A 300 -32.74 14.23 6.82
CA GLY A 300 -33.88 13.44 6.35
C GLY A 300 -33.81 11.96 6.70
N GLU A 301 -32.64 11.35 6.54
CA GLU A 301 -32.40 9.94 6.87
C GLU A 301 -32.46 9.74 8.39
N LEU A 302 -31.80 10.61 9.16
CA LEU A 302 -31.82 10.54 10.61
C LEU A 302 -33.25 10.67 11.17
N ARG A 303 -34.07 11.56 10.61
CA ARG A 303 -35.50 11.66 10.98
C ARG A 303 -36.28 10.39 10.72
N GLN A 304 -36.02 9.73 9.58
CA GLN A 304 -36.72 8.49 9.22
C GLN A 304 -36.27 7.34 10.12
N ARG A 305 -34.98 7.20 10.38
CA ARG A 305 -34.42 6.22 11.33
C ARG A 305 -35.03 6.40 12.72
N ILE A 306 -35.04 7.62 13.25
CA ILE A 306 -35.65 7.92 14.56
C ILE A 306 -37.15 7.59 14.60
N ARG A 307 -37.88 7.86 13.51
CA ARG A 307 -39.30 7.52 13.41
C ARG A 307 -39.52 6.00 13.53
N GLU A 308 -38.63 5.20 12.97
CA GLU A 308 -38.69 3.74 13.02
C GLU A 308 -38.20 3.17 14.35
N TYR A 309 -37.27 3.84 15.04
CA TYR A 309 -36.78 3.43 16.36
C TYR A 309 -37.84 3.68 17.45
N ARG A 310 -38.61 4.76 17.32
CA ARG A 310 -39.57 5.21 18.34
C ARG A 310 -40.47 4.11 18.93
N PRO A 311 -41.12 3.23 18.15
CA PRO A 311 -41.98 2.17 18.71
C PRO A 311 -41.21 1.13 19.54
N PHE A 312 -39.92 0.93 19.28
CA PHE A 312 -39.06 0.03 20.06
C PHE A 312 -38.60 0.71 21.33
N VAL A 313 -38.15 1.96 21.22
CA VAL A 313 -37.71 2.76 22.36
C VAL A 313 -38.86 3.01 23.35
N GLU A 314 -40.10 3.23 22.87
CA GLU A 314 -41.28 3.33 23.75
C GLU A 314 -41.62 2.03 24.48
N ARG A 315 -41.18 0.87 23.97
CA ARG A 315 -41.44 -0.44 24.58
C ARG A 315 -40.34 -0.86 25.54
N VAL A 316 -39.10 -0.43 25.29
CA VAL A 316 -37.91 -0.86 26.02
C VAL A 316 -37.43 0.19 27.02
N GLY A 317 -37.48 1.47 26.64
CA GLY A 317 -36.94 2.58 27.41
C GLY A 317 -37.98 3.31 28.26
N SER A 318 -37.47 4.16 29.14
CA SER A 318 -38.27 5.09 29.92
C SER A 318 -38.75 6.27 29.06
N ASP A 319 -39.69 7.05 29.61
CA ASP A 319 -40.12 8.32 28.99
C ASP A 319 -38.93 9.26 28.71
N GLU A 320 -37.90 9.23 29.56
CA GLU A 320 -36.67 10.01 29.39
C GLU A 320 -35.85 9.54 28.18
N THR A 321 -35.74 8.23 27.94
CA THR A 321 -35.05 7.71 26.74
C THR A 321 -35.80 8.12 25.47
N VAL A 322 -37.14 8.09 25.49
CA VAL A 322 -37.97 8.58 24.39
C VAL A 322 -37.80 10.09 24.19
N GLU A 323 -37.69 10.87 25.26
CA GLU A 323 -37.42 12.31 25.20
C GLU A 323 -36.05 12.60 24.57
N ARG A 324 -34.99 11.91 24.99
CA ARG A 324 -33.65 12.04 24.37
C ARG A 324 -33.68 11.74 22.87
N LEU A 325 -34.42 10.70 22.45
CA LEU A 325 -34.60 10.39 21.03
C LEU A 325 -35.33 11.52 20.27
N ARG A 326 -36.34 12.14 20.91
CA ARG A 326 -37.05 13.30 20.37
C ARG A 326 -36.13 14.52 20.27
N ASP A 327 -35.27 14.75 21.25
CA ASP A 327 -34.31 15.86 21.25
C ASP A 327 -33.34 15.75 20.08
N VAL A 328 -32.77 14.56 19.84
CA VAL A 328 -31.93 14.32 18.65
C VAL A 328 -32.71 14.58 17.36
N ARG A 329 -33.98 14.18 17.30
CA ARG A 329 -34.84 14.48 16.15
C ARG A 329 -35.05 15.98 15.97
N MET A 330 -35.18 16.75 17.05
CA MET A 330 -35.37 18.20 16.99
C MET A 330 -34.13 18.91 16.41
N LEU A 331 -32.93 18.42 16.69
CA LEU A 331 -31.69 18.97 16.11
C LEU A 331 -31.71 18.94 14.57
N THR A 332 -32.36 17.94 13.97
CA THR A 332 -32.47 17.82 12.50
C THR A 332 -33.34 18.90 11.83
N TYR A 333 -34.04 19.71 12.61
CA TYR A 333 -34.82 20.86 12.13
C TYR A 333 -34.12 22.19 12.36
N ASP A 334 -32.96 22.19 13.03
CA ASP A 334 -32.14 23.38 13.17
C ASP A 334 -31.47 23.70 11.83
N ASP A 335 -31.55 24.96 11.40
CA ASP A 335 -30.91 25.43 10.16
C ASP A 335 -29.37 25.24 10.19
N ALA A 336 -28.78 25.14 11.38
CA ALA A 336 -27.36 24.86 11.57
C ALA A 336 -27.00 23.37 11.47
N TYR A 337 -27.97 22.46 11.37
CA TYR A 337 -27.72 21.01 11.35
C TYR A 337 -26.77 20.61 10.24
N ASP A 338 -27.03 21.04 9.00
CA ASP A 338 -26.22 20.62 7.84
C ASP A 338 -24.76 21.09 7.99
N ARG A 339 -24.54 22.34 8.45
CA ARG A 339 -23.20 22.86 8.77
C ARG A 339 -22.50 22.04 9.85
N LEU A 340 -23.20 21.74 10.96
CA LEU A 340 -22.65 20.96 12.07
C LEU A 340 -22.39 19.52 11.68
N GLN A 341 -23.22 18.94 10.82
CA GLN A 341 -23.07 17.59 10.30
C GLN A 341 -21.84 17.50 9.39
N THR A 342 -21.67 18.43 8.44
CA THR A 342 -20.49 18.49 7.57
C THR A 342 -19.22 18.68 8.41
N ALA A 343 -19.24 19.58 9.40
CA ALA A 343 -18.13 19.74 10.32
C ALA A 343 -17.83 18.47 11.12
N ALA A 344 -18.85 17.77 11.63
CA ALA A 344 -18.67 16.52 12.36
C ALA A 344 -18.07 15.41 11.48
N GLN A 345 -18.48 15.32 10.21
CA GLN A 345 -17.92 14.38 9.23
C GLN A 345 -16.46 14.69 8.90
N ALA A 346 -16.09 15.97 8.79
CA ALA A 346 -14.70 16.38 8.58
C ALA A 346 -13.85 16.10 9.82
N VAL A 347 -14.31 16.53 11.00
CA VAL A 347 -13.58 16.37 12.27
C VAL A 347 -13.38 14.89 12.64
N ALA A 348 -14.32 13.99 12.32
CA ALA A 348 -14.15 12.57 12.60
C ALA A 348 -13.17 11.86 11.66
N GLN A 349 -12.90 12.44 10.48
CA GLN A 349 -11.94 11.91 9.52
C GLN A 349 -10.54 12.49 9.68
N LEU A 350 -10.39 13.60 10.40
CA LEU A 350 -9.13 14.29 10.62
C LEU A 350 -8.54 13.95 11.99
N THR A 351 -7.26 13.64 12.02
CA THR A 351 -6.47 13.59 13.24
C THR A 351 -6.29 15.00 13.85
N PRO A 352 -5.98 15.12 15.15
CA PRO A 352 -5.59 16.40 15.76
C PRO A 352 -4.47 17.12 15.00
N GLU A 353 -3.45 16.38 14.56
CA GLU A 353 -2.28 16.89 13.86
C GLU A 353 -2.63 17.39 12.44
N GLU A 354 -3.49 16.68 11.71
CA GLU A 354 -3.97 17.13 10.39
C GLU A 354 -4.79 18.41 10.50
N ARG A 355 -5.61 18.56 11.54
CA ARG A 355 -6.36 19.80 11.77
C ARG A 355 -5.46 20.99 12.06
N GLU A 356 -4.42 20.79 12.87
CA GLU A 356 -3.42 21.83 13.13
C GLU A 356 -2.71 22.24 11.83
N ARG A 357 -2.26 21.26 11.04
CA ARG A 357 -1.59 21.51 9.75
C ARG A 357 -2.49 22.22 8.74
N LEU A 358 -3.78 21.89 8.71
CA LEU A 358 -4.77 22.58 7.87
C LEU A 358 -5.01 24.02 8.32
N THR A 359 -5.10 24.24 9.63
CA THR A 359 -5.32 25.58 10.22
C THR A 359 -4.13 26.52 9.98
N ASP A 360 -2.91 25.98 10.06
CA ASP A 360 -1.67 26.73 9.87
C ASP A 360 -1.27 26.89 8.39
N GLY A 361 -2.05 26.35 7.44
CA GLY A 361 -1.79 26.47 6.00
C GLY A 361 -0.73 25.52 5.43
N ARG A 362 -0.05 24.72 6.25
CA ARG A 362 1.06 23.85 5.83
C ARG A 362 0.66 22.84 4.75
N VAL A 363 -0.58 22.34 4.78
CA VAL A 363 -1.08 21.40 3.77
C VAL A 363 -1.18 22.06 2.38
N ALA A 364 -1.53 23.35 2.32
CA ALA A 364 -1.58 24.09 1.06
C ALA A 364 -0.16 24.32 0.51
N ASP A 365 0.79 24.70 1.38
CA ASP A 365 2.19 24.86 1.01
C ASP A 365 2.81 23.55 0.51
N GLU A 366 2.55 22.43 1.18
CA GLU A 366 2.98 21.10 0.76
C GLU A 366 2.39 20.71 -0.60
N LEU A 367 1.12 21.04 -0.85
CA LEU A 367 0.46 20.76 -2.12
C LEU A 367 1.10 21.55 -3.27
N GLU A 368 1.43 22.81 -3.05
CA GLU A 368 2.14 23.65 -4.04
C GLU A 368 3.53 23.08 -4.32
N ALA A 369 4.30 22.74 -3.27
CA ALA A 369 5.62 22.14 -3.43
C ALA A 369 5.60 20.80 -4.17
N LEU A 370 4.60 19.94 -3.90
CA LEU A 370 4.43 18.67 -4.60
C LEU A 370 4.06 18.87 -6.07
N ARG A 371 3.25 19.87 -6.41
CA ARG A 371 2.92 20.22 -7.80
C ARG A 371 4.18 20.68 -8.56
N GLU A 372 4.98 21.55 -7.95
CA GLU A 372 6.25 21.99 -8.55
C GLU A 372 7.25 20.84 -8.72
N GLU A 373 7.31 19.90 -7.79
CA GLU A 373 8.16 18.70 -7.92
C GLU A 373 7.64 17.77 -9.03
N ARG A 374 6.33 17.56 -9.10
CA ARG A 374 5.67 16.76 -10.14
C ARG A 374 5.99 17.31 -11.52
N ASP A 375 5.76 18.59 -11.74
CA ASP A 375 5.95 19.23 -13.04
C ASP A 375 7.41 19.11 -13.51
N ARG A 376 8.38 19.36 -12.61
CA ARG A 376 9.81 19.18 -12.92
C ARG A 376 10.17 17.73 -13.25
N LEU A 377 9.62 16.75 -12.53
CA LEU A 377 9.86 15.34 -12.80
C LEU A 377 9.23 14.88 -14.12
N GLU A 378 8.03 15.36 -14.44
CA GLU A 378 7.38 15.10 -15.73
C GLU A 378 8.21 15.66 -16.88
N GLU A 379 8.59 16.95 -16.80
CA GLU A 379 9.46 17.58 -17.79
C GLU A 379 10.77 16.80 -17.99
N ALA A 380 11.41 16.37 -16.89
CA ALA A 380 12.65 15.62 -16.96
C ALA A 380 12.49 14.22 -17.58
N LEU A 381 11.35 13.55 -17.38
CA LEU A 381 11.04 12.23 -17.93
C LEU A 381 10.59 12.27 -19.39
N GLU A 382 10.02 13.40 -19.85
CA GLU A 382 9.63 13.63 -21.25
C GLU A 382 10.82 13.83 -22.18
N VAL A 383 11.98 14.24 -21.65
CA VAL A 383 13.21 14.33 -22.42
C VAL A 383 13.57 12.96 -22.98
N ASP A 384 13.66 12.88 -24.31
CA ASP A 384 14.10 11.70 -25.03
C ASP A 384 15.55 11.39 -24.66
N ASP A 385 15.78 10.18 -24.19
CA ASP A 385 17.07 9.70 -23.75
C ASP A 385 17.21 8.24 -24.19
N PRO A 386 18.41 7.66 -24.19
CA PRO A 386 18.67 6.40 -24.87
C PRO A 386 17.96 5.20 -24.21
N VAL A 387 17.24 5.38 -23.09
CA VAL A 387 16.53 4.34 -22.31
C VAL A 387 15.01 4.54 -22.36
#